data_AF-A0A1W9WKQ8-F1
#
_entry.id   AF-A0A1W9WKQ8-F1
#
_cell.length_a   1.000
_cell.length_b   1.000
_cell.length_c   1.000
_cell.angle_alpha   90.00
_cell.angle_beta   90.00
_cell.angle_gamma   90.00
#
_symmetry.space_group_name_H-M   'P 1'
#
loop_
_entity.id
_entity.type
_entity.pdbx_description
1 polymer ?
#
loop_
_entity_poly.entity_id
_entity_poly.type
_entity_poly.pdbx_seq_one_letter_code
_entity_poly.pdbx_strand_id
1 'polypeptide(L)' 'MICLIILTSDGVVEAVNHDHVLFGFDRLETAVQTGPTTTVFEMLTHILTQVSNFVGDAEPHDDLTIVVVQI' A
#
# COMPACT_ATOMS: atom_id res chain seq x y z
N MET A 1 -4.66 19.18 12.57
CA MET A 1 -3.60 18.16 12.50
C MET A 1 -4.31 16.85 12.25
N ILE A 2 -4.15 16.25 11.07
CA ILE A 2 -4.84 15.01 10.70
C ILE A 2 -3.95 13.85 11.13
N CYS A 3 -4.48 12.90 11.89
CA CYS A 3 -3.76 11.70 12.33
C CYS A 3 -4.36 10.49 11.60
N LEU A 4 -3.52 9.74 10.90
CA LEU A 4 -3.93 8.52 10.20
C LEU A 4 -3.20 7.32 10.81
N ILE A 5 -3.93 6.24 11.05
CA ILE A 5 -3.39 4.92 11.37
C ILE A 5 -3.65 4.01 10.16
N ILE A 6 -2.61 3.36 9.68
CA ILE A 6 -2.67 2.43 8.55
C ILE A 6 -2.29 1.06 9.07
N LEU A 7 -3.17 0.09 8.85
CA LEU A 7 -2.97 -1.32 9.19
C LEU A 7 -3.00 -2.13 7.89
N THR A 8 -2.07 -3.07 7.73
CA THR A 8 -2.02 -3.92 6.54
C THR A 8 -1.81 -5.38 6.94
N SER A 9 -2.21 -6.31 6.07
CA SER A 9 -1.63 -7.66 6.08
C SER A 9 -0.19 -7.62 5.55
N ASP A 10 0.54 -8.70 5.79
CA ASP A 10 1.84 -8.99 5.19
C ASP A 10 1.77 -9.08 3.66
N GLY A 11 0.66 -9.54 3.09
CA GLY A 11 0.43 -9.57 1.64
C GLY A 11 0.77 -8.25 0.93
N VAL A 12 0.65 -7.09 1.59
CA VAL A 12 1.04 -5.78 1.01
C VAL A 12 2.53 -5.66 0.81
N VAL A 13 3.33 -6.03 1.81
CA VAL A 13 4.80 -5.92 1.72
C VAL A 13 5.42 -7.11 0.99
N GLU A 14 4.74 -8.26 0.99
CA GLU A 14 5.13 -9.46 0.26
C GLU A 14 4.64 -9.48 -1.20
N ALA A 15 3.86 -8.47 -1.63
CA ALA A 15 3.45 -8.34 -3.02
C ALA A 15 4.67 -8.35 -3.96
N VAL A 16 4.64 -9.21 -4.98
CA VAL A 16 5.77 -9.47 -5.88
C VAL A 16 5.48 -8.96 -7.28
N ASN A 17 6.45 -8.35 -7.92
CA ASN A 17 6.36 -8.00 -9.34
C ASN A 17 6.91 -9.12 -10.25
N HIS A 18 6.85 -8.91 -11.58
CA HIS A 18 7.36 -9.88 -12.56
C HIS A 18 8.85 -10.24 -12.43
N ASP A 19 9.65 -9.35 -11.83
CA ASP A 19 11.08 -9.55 -11.62
C ASP A 19 11.37 -10.31 -10.31
N HIS A 20 10.34 -10.84 -9.65
CA HIS A 20 10.41 -11.49 -8.34
C HIS A 20 10.92 -10.57 -7.21
N VAL A 21 10.67 -9.27 -7.33
CA VAL A 21 11.04 -8.27 -6.31
C VAL A 21 9.83 -8.01 -5.41
N LEU A 22 10.04 -8.02 -4.09
CA LEU A 22 9.04 -7.65 -3.10
C LEU A 22 8.76 -6.14 -3.13
N PHE A 23 7.52 -5.75 -2.89
CA PHE A 23 7.16 -4.34 -2.68
C PHE A 23 7.91 -3.79 -1.47
N GLY A 24 7.91 -4.54 -0.36
CA GLY A 24 8.72 -4.27 0.82
C GLY A 24 8.29 -3.05 1.63
N PHE A 25 8.92 -2.90 2.81
CA PHE A 25 8.63 -1.81 3.72
C PHE A 25 9.04 -0.44 3.17
N ASP A 26 10.18 -0.34 2.48
CA ASP A 26 10.68 0.95 1.96
C ASP A 26 9.68 1.62 1.00
N ARG A 27 9.04 0.84 0.12
CA ARG A 27 8.02 1.37 -0.81
C ARG A 27 6.72 1.69 -0.09
N LEU A 28 6.32 0.89 0.91
CA LEU A 28 5.16 1.18 1.73
C LEU A 28 5.34 2.49 2.51
N GLU A 29 6.49 2.67 3.17
CA GLU A 29 6.82 3.90 3.88
C GLU A 29 6.81 5.11 2.94
N THR A 30 7.42 4.98 1.76
CA THR A 30 7.40 6.04 0.74
C THR A 30 5.97 6.38 0.32
N ALA A 31 5.13 5.37 0.04
CA ALA A 31 3.74 5.57 -0.35
C ALA A 31 2.94 6.30 0.74
N VAL A 32 3.15 5.95 2.01
CA VAL A 32 2.50 6.65 3.14
C VAL A 32 2.99 8.10 3.26
N GLN A 33 4.29 8.35 3.12
CA GLN A 33 4.88 9.69 3.24
C GLN A 33 4.48 10.63 2.10
N THR A 34 4.33 10.11 0.88
CA THR A 34 3.96 10.90 -0.31
C THR A 34 2.46 10.93 -0.58
N GLY A 35 1.68 10.17 0.20
CA GLY A 35 0.25 10.03 0.03
C GLY A 35 -0.55 11.25 0.50
N PRO A 36 -1.74 11.50 -0.08
CA PRO A 36 -2.63 12.57 0.35
C PRO A 36 -3.17 12.31 1.76
N THR A 37 -3.16 13.34 2.60
CA THR A 37 -3.70 13.28 3.97
C THR A 37 -5.06 13.98 4.11
N THR A 38 -5.73 14.33 3.01
CA THR A 38 -7.01 15.07 3.04
C THR A 38 -8.16 14.20 3.55
N THR A 39 -8.21 12.95 3.10
CA THR A 39 -9.24 11.97 3.50
C THR A 39 -8.63 10.57 3.62
N VAL A 40 -9.23 9.72 4.47
CA VAL A 40 -8.84 8.30 4.60
C VAL A 40 -8.96 7.54 3.28
N PHE A 41 -9.96 7.88 2.47
CA PHE A 41 -10.22 7.20 1.21
C PHE A 41 -9.14 7.50 0.17
N GLU A 42 -8.70 8.76 0.07
CA GLU A 42 -7.60 9.15 -0.82
C GLU A 42 -6.29 8.45 -0.44
N MET A 43 -5.98 8.34 0.86
CA MET A 43 -4.80 7.59 1.33
C MET A 43 -4.90 6.10 0.98
N LEU A 44 -6.05 5.47 1.24
CA LEU A 44 -6.30 4.07 0.90
C LEU A 44 -6.12 3.81 -0.61
N THR A 45 -6.77 4.63 -1.46
CA THR A 45 -6.67 4.52 -2.91
C THR A 45 -5.24 4.75 -3.39
N HIS A 46 -4.51 5.70 -2.78
CA HIS A 46 -3.11 5.96 -3.12
C HIS A 46 -2.22 4.74 -2.87
N ILE A 47 -2.27 4.15 -1.67
CA ILE A 47 -1.46 2.97 -1.33
C ILE A 47 -1.83 1.79 -2.22
N LEU A 48 -3.12 1.51 -2.40
CA LEU A 48 -3.58 0.43 -3.27
C LEU A 48 -3.04 0.61 -4.70
N THR A 49 -3.09 1.83 -5.23
CA THR A 49 -2.55 2.15 -6.56
C THR A 49 -1.04 1.95 -6.65
N GLN A 50 -0.28 2.31 -5.62
CA GLN A 50 1.18 2.07 -5.58
C GLN A 50 1.50 0.57 -5.64
N VAL A 51 0.79 -0.24 -4.85
CA VAL A 51 0.96 -1.70 -4.84
C VAL A 51 0.56 -2.29 -6.21
N SER A 52 -0.62 -1.95 -6.73
CA SER A 52 -1.09 -2.44 -8.03
C SER A 52 -0.15 -2.05 -9.19
N ASN A 53 0.35 -0.82 -9.21
CA ASN A 53 1.29 -0.38 -10.24
C ASN A 53 2.64 -1.09 -10.14
N PHE A 54 3.08 -1.42 -8.92
CA PHE A 54 4.32 -2.15 -8.71
C PHE A 54 4.21 -3.61 -9.17
N VAL A 55 3.13 -4.29 -8.78
CA VAL A 55 2.86 -5.69 -9.17
C VAL A 55 2.63 -5.78 -10.69
N GLY A 56 1.90 -4.80 -11.26
CA GLY A 56 1.52 -4.81 -12.66
C GLY A 56 0.59 -5.97 -12.99
N ASP A 57 0.85 -6.66 -14.10
CA ASP A 57 0.12 -7.85 -14.55
C ASP A 57 0.57 -9.17 -13.88
N ALA A 58 1.45 -9.11 -12.86
CA ALA A 58 1.91 -10.31 -12.17
C ALA A 58 0.75 -10.94 -11.37
N GLU A 59 0.68 -12.27 -11.33
CA GLU A 59 -0.35 -12.95 -10.55
C GLU A 59 -0.26 -12.55 -9.07
N PRO A 60 -1.36 -12.10 -8.44
CA PRO A 60 -1.39 -11.83 -7.02
C PRO A 60 -0.99 -13.06 -6.23
N HIS A 61 0.07 -12.94 -5.43
CA HIS A 61 0.64 -14.07 -4.70
C HIS A 61 -0.09 -14.35 -3.38
N ASP A 62 -0.78 -13.36 -2.81
CA ASP A 62 -1.54 -13.45 -1.55
C ASP A 62 -2.66 -12.40 -1.47
N ASP A 63 -3.60 -12.56 -0.53
CA ASP A 63 -4.70 -11.62 -0.29
C ASP A 63 -4.20 -10.29 0.31
N LEU A 64 -4.55 -9.18 -0.34
CA LEU A 64 -4.18 -7.83 0.10
C LEU A 64 -5.25 -7.22 1.01
N THR A 65 -4.87 -6.85 2.24
CA THR A 65 -5.73 -6.11 3.17
C THR A 65 -5.08 -4.80 3.61
N ILE A 66 -5.81 -3.68 3.48
CA ILE A 66 -5.40 -2.36 3.97
C ILE A 66 -6.59 -1.72 4.69
N VAL A 67 -6.35 -1.20 5.90
CA VAL A 67 -7.32 -0.44 6.69
C VAL A 67 -6.70 0.92 7.04
N VAL A 68 -7.43 2.00 6.75
CA VAL A 68 -7.03 3.37 7.09
C VAL A 68 -8.05 3.96 8.07
N VAL A 69 -7.57 4.43 9.21
CA VAL A 69 -8.37 5.05 10.28
C VAL A 69 -7.90 6.47 10.51
N GLN A 70 -8.83 7.41 10.62
CA GLN A 70 -8.55 8.79 11.03
C GLN A 70 -8.94 9.02 12.48
N ILE A 71 -8.07 9.71 13.22
CA ILE A 71 -8.26 10.13 14.62
C ILE A 71 -8.38 11.65 14.70
#